data_AF-A0A536GDE3-F1
#
_entry.id   AF-A0A536GDE3-F1
#
_cell.length_a   1.000
_cell.length_b   1.000
_cell.length_c   1.000
_cell.angle_alpha   90.00
_cell.angle_beta   90.00
_cell.angle_gamma   90.00
#
_symmetry.space_group_name_H-M   'P 1'
#
loop_
_entity.id
_entity.type
_entity.pdbx_description
1 polymer ?
#
loop_
_entity_poly.entity_id
_entity_poly.type
_entity_poly.pdbx_seq_one_letter_code
_entity_poly.pdbx_strand_id
1 'polypeptide(L)'
;MNGVGAVARYTMLELSRRRILLVFFLLGAVGLLIFGFGFRFLYSFASSGGLGSSSNLDPATFDRLLQLQFLSYLYGALSTFALLIGFGIGMTAIYHDLDSGAAVSLLSKPITRFAFALGKIVAAIGSLVLIVGVLALEARLVMLLFPGGLESSLTGQVIATTANTVVVMLIVLALSTWMNNIVAAIVAFVYYNVITGVITTVHMFFDSGAFHNDLVKTVFDVLYWTVPHALVSSAPGDLVRAQLQIENQSGNTTTFAFVPSASGGGDIAWWAFMVVVFSGLVYLAVRRRQV
;
A
#
# COMPACT_ATOMS: atom_id res chain seq x y z
N MET A 1 -11.06 25.05 22.48
CA MET A 1 -10.64 25.07 21.06
C MET A 1 -9.94 23.75 20.76
N ASN A 2 -10.37 23.00 19.75
CA ASN A 2 -9.83 21.67 19.44
C ASN A 2 -8.43 21.78 18.82
N GLY A 3 -7.39 21.88 19.66
CA GLY A 3 -6.00 22.08 19.24
C GLY A 3 -5.52 21.05 18.21
N VAL A 4 -6.01 19.82 18.30
CA VAL A 4 -5.79 18.75 17.31
C VAL A 4 -6.18 19.18 15.89
N GLY A 5 -7.41 19.70 15.74
CA GLY A 5 -7.95 20.08 14.43
C GLY A 5 -7.21 21.26 13.82
N ALA A 6 -6.76 22.20 14.65
CA ALA A 6 -5.94 23.33 14.19
C ALA A 6 -4.57 22.84 13.66
N VAL A 7 -3.89 21.97 14.41
CA VAL A 7 -2.61 21.38 13.99
C VAL A 7 -2.79 20.53 12.73
N ALA A 8 -3.87 19.76 12.65
CA ALA A 8 -4.15 18.92 11.49
C ALA A 8 -4.36 19.75 10.22
N ARG A 9 -5.18 20.80 10.28
CA ARG A 9 -5.41 21.72 9.14
C ARG A 9 -4.13 22.42 8.71
N TYR A 10 -3.34 22.91 9.68
CA TYR A 10 -2.05 23.54 9.39
C TYR A 10 -1.12 22.57 8.68
N THR A 11 -0.99 21.35 9.19
CA THR A 11 -0.13 20.31 8.61
C THR A 11 -0.61 19.91 7.21
N MET A 12 -1.92 19.77 6.98
CA MET A 12 -2.47 19.50 5.65
C MET A 12 -2.12 20.61 4.65
N LEU A 13 -2.27 21.88 5.04
CA LEU A 13 -1.90 23.03 4.20
C LEU A 13 -0.40 23.16 3.96
N GLU A 14 0.40 22.67 4.89
CA GLU A 14 1.85 22.61 4.75
C GLU A 14 2.25 21.50 3.77
N LEU A 15 1.69 20.30 3.95
CA LEU A 15 1.89 19.17 3.04
C LEU A 15 1.44 19.52 1.62
N SER A 16 0.28 20.17 1.45
CA SER A 16 -0.22 20.56 0.13
C SER A 16 0.67 21.59 -0.58
N ARG A 17 1.42 22.41 0.16
CA ARG A 17 2.37 23.38 -0.39
C ARG A 17 3.71 22.74 -0.78
N ARG A 18 4.01 21.53 -0.30
CA ARG A 18 5.25 20.85 -0.63
C ARG A 18 5.16 20.23 -2.02
N ARG A 19 5.98 20.76 -2.93
CA ARG A 19 6.08 20.29 -4.32
C ARG A 19 6.39 18.79 -4.41
N ILE A 20 7.08 18.22 -3.42
CA ILE A 20 7.44 16.79 -3.44
C ILE A 20 6.22 15.86 -3.47
N LEU A 21 5.13 16.19 -2.77
CA LEU A 21 3.91 15.39 -2.82
C LEU A 21 3.21 15.50 -4.16
N LEU A 22 3.22 16.71 -4.76
CA LEU A 22 2.72 16.92 -6.10
C LEU A 22 3.53 16.11 -7.12
N VAL A 23 4.86 16.02 -6.97
CA VAL A 23 5.72 15.21 -7.85
C VAL A 23 5.35 13.72 -7.75
N PHE A 24 5.20 13.17 -6.54
CA PHE A 24 4.79 11.76 -6.39
C PHE A 24 3.39 11.51 -6.97
N PHE A 25 2.46 12.44 -6.75
CA PHE A 25 1.13 12.37 -7.32
C PHE A 25 1.17 12.38 -8.85
N LEU A 26 1.88 13.33 -9.45
CA LEU A 26 2.00 13.43 -10.91
C LEU A 26 2.68 12.20 -11.51
N LEU A 27 3.75 11.70 -10.88
CA LEU A 27 4.42 10.47 -11.33
C LEU A 27 3.50 9.26 -11.23
N GLY A 28 2.71 9.15 -10.16
CA GLY A 28 1.69 8.10 -10.01
C GLY A 28 0.62 8.19 -11.09
N ALA A 29 0.06 9.38 -11.29
CA ALA A 29 -1.00 9.62 -12.26
C ALA A 29 -0.54 9.36 -13.70
N VAL A 30 0.55 10.03 -14.10
CA VAL A 30 1.16 9.82 -15.43
C VAL A 30 1.58 8.37 -15.62
N GLY A 31 2.15 7.74 -14.59
CA GLY A 31 2.51 6.32 -14.61
C GLY A 31 1.32 5.41 -14.87
N LEU A 32 0.20 5.62 -14.16
CA LEU A 32 -1.03 4.84 -14.33
C LEU A 32 -1.66 5.08 -15.70
N LEU A 33 -1.65 6.31 -16.22
CA LEU A 33 -2.16 6.62 -17.56
C LEU A 33 -1.31 5.97 -18.65
N ILE A 34 0.01 6.13 -18.60
CA ILE A 34 0.93 5.50 -19.56
C ILE A 34 0.75 3.98 -19.52
N PHE A 35 0.61 3.41 -18.32
CA PHE A 35 0.37 1.99 -18.14
C PHE A 35 -0.97 1.56 -18.78
N GLY A 36 -2.06 2.26 -18.48
CA GLY A 36 -3.39 2.00 -19.04
C GLY A 36 -3.46 2.10 -20.56
N PHE A 37 -2.99 3.22 -21.11
CA PHE A 37 -2.98 3.45 -22.56
C PHE A 37 -2.01 2.51 -23.29
N GLY A 38 -0.83 2.29 -22.72
CA GLY A 38 0.17 1.37 -23.27
C GLY A 38 -0.37 -0.06 -23.37
N PHE A 39 -1.03 -0.54 -22.31
CA PHE A 39 -1.68 -1.85 -22.34
C PHE A 39 -2.84 -1.91 -23.34
N ARG A 40 -3.66 -0.86 -23.45
CA ARG A 40 -4.74 -0.81 -24.45
C ARG A 40 -4.19 -0.86 -25.87
N PHE A 41 -3.08 -0.17 -26.13
CA PHE A 41 -2.42 -0.19 -27.45
C PHE A 41 -1.87 -1.58 -27.77
N LEU A 42 -1.14 -2.19 -26.81
CA LEU A 42 -0.64 -3.56 -26.95
C LEU A 42 -1.78 -4.56 -27.17
N TYR A 43 -2.88 -4.40 -26.44
CA TYR A 43 -4.09 -5.21 -26.59
C TYR A 43 -4.69 -5.09 -27.99
N SER A 44 -4.83 -3.85 -28.52
CA SER A 44 -5.35 -3.64 -29.88
C SER A 44 -4.45 -4.22 -30.96
N PHE A 45 -3.12 -4.20 -30.76
CA PHE A 45 -2.15 -4.75 -31.70
C PHE A 45 -2.09 -6.28 -31.66
N ALA A 46 -2.20 -6.87 -30.46
CA ALA A 46 -2.25 -8.32 -30.27
C ALA A 46 -3.54 -8.91 -30.85
N SER A 47 -4.69 -8.28 -30.59
CA SER A 47 -5.99 -8.71 -31.11
C SER A 47 -6.14 -8.52 -32.63
N SER A 48 -5.45 -7.55 -33.24
CA SER A 48 -5.47 -7.34 -34.70
C SER A 48 -4.52 -8.27 -35.48
N GLY A 49 -3.93 -9.30 -34.84
CA GLY A 49 -3.11 -10.32 -35.51
C GLY A 49 -1.62 -9.98 -35.67
N GLY A 50 -1.09 -8.94 -35.00
CA GLY A 50 0.31 -8.53 -35.09
C GLY A 50 1.30 -9.40 -34.30
N LEU A 51 0.82 -10.20 -33.35
CA LEU A 51 1.61 -11.08 -32.48
C LEU A 51 0.99 -12.48 -32.47
N GLY A 52 1.20 -13.24 -33.54
CA GLY A 52 1.09 -14.71 -33.57
C GLY A 52 -0.29 -15.30 -33.27
N SER A 53 -1.12 -15.45 -34.31
CA SER A 53 -2.32 -16.31 -34.29
C SER A 53 -1.95 -17.81 -34.30
N SER A 54 -1.11 -18.26 -33.37
CA SER A 54 -0.61 -19.64 -33.32
C SER A 54 -1.06 -20.43 -32.09
N SER A 55 -1.85 -19.84 -31.19
CA SER A 55 -2.54 -20.58 -30.14
C SER A 55 -3.98 -20.89 -30.58
N ASN A 56 -4.38 -22.15 -30.54
CA ASN A 56 -5.76 -22.63 -30.73
C ASN A 56 -6.73 -22.15 -29.61
N LEU A 57 -6.45 -21.01 -28.98
CA LEU A 57 -7.27 -20.43 -27.93
C LEU A 57 -8.35 -19.56 -28.57
N ASP A 58 -9.59 -19.76 -28.13
CA ASP A 58 -10.72 -18.93 -28.51
C ASP A 58 -10.39 -17.43 -28.27
N PRO A 59 -10.59 -16.52 -29.25
CA PRO A 59 -10.24 -15.11 -29.11
C PRO A 59 -10.80 -14.45 -27.84
N ALA A 60 -12.01 -14.84 -27.42
CA ALA A 60 -12.64 -14.34 -26.20
C ALA A 60 -11.88 -14.75 -24.91
N THR A 61 -11.24 -15.93 -24.92
CA THR A 61 -10.43 -16.43 -23.81
C THR A 61 -9.11 -15.67 -23.71
N PHE A 62 -8.46 -15.42 -24.84
CA PHE A 62 -7.24 -14.64 -24.91
C PHE A 62 -7.46 -13.19 -24.42
N ASP A 63 -8.55 -12.56 -24.83
CA ASP A 63 -8.93 -11.21 -24.39
C ASP A 63 -9.09 -11.12 -22.86
N ARG A 64 -9.74 -12.13 -22.28
CA ARG A 64 -9.97 -12.17 -20.83
C ARG A 64 -8.69 -12.39 -20.03
N LEU A 65 -7.75 -13.19 -20.54
CA LEU A 65 -6.43 -13.37 -19.93
C LEU A 65 -5.62 -12.08 -19.93
N LEU A 66 -5.57 -11.36 -21.06
CA LEU A 66 -4.89 -10.07 -21.14
C LEU A 66 -5.51 -9.05 -20.18
N GLN A 67 -6.83 -9.07 -20.01
CA GLN A 67 -7.51 -8.20 -19.06
C GLN A 67 -7.15 -8.51 -17.61
N LEU A 68 -7.12 -9.80 -17.21
CA LEU A 68 -6.73 -10.20 -15.86
C LEU A 68 -5.26 -9.82 -15.58
N GLN A 69 -4.39 -9.99 -16.57
CA GLN A 69 -2.99 -9.57 -16.47
C GLN A 69 -2.86 -8.06 -16.30
N PHE A 70 -3.63 -7.28 -17.05
CA PHE A 70 -3.70 -5.82 -16.88
C PHE A 70 -4.12 -5.42 -15.47
N LEU A 71 -5.17 -6.06 -14.92
CA LEU A 71 -5.63 -5.81 -13.55
C LEU A 71 -4.57 -6.14 -12.50
N SER A 72 -3.89 -7.27 -12.65
CA SER A 72 -2.81 -7.69 -11.75
C SER A 72 -1.71 -6.62 -11.68
N TYR A 73 -1.27 -6.13 -12.82
CA TYR A 73 -0.28 -5.06 -12.86
C TYR A 73 -0.80 -3.72 -12.36
N LEU A 74 -2.07 -3.38 -12.64
CA LEU A 74 -2.69 -2.17 -12.13
C LEU A 74 -2.72 -2.17 -10.59
N TYR A 75 -3.04 -3.31 -9.97
CA TYR A 75 -3.00 -3.49 -8.51
C TYR A 75 -1.57 -3.37 -7.97
N GLY A 76 -0.60 -3.96 -8.66
CA GLY A 76 0.82 -3.83 -8.33
C GLY A 76 1.28 -2.37 -8.36
N ALA A 77 1.00 -1.66 -9.46
CA ALA A 77 1.35 -0.25 -9.64
C ALA A 77 0.72 0.63 -8.56
N LEU A 78 -0.58 0.47 -8.28
CA LEU A 78 -1.29 1.22 -7.25
C LEU A 78 -0.68 0.97 -5.86
N SER A 79 -0.31 -0.27 -5.55
CA SER A 79 0.39 -0.63 -4.32
C SER A 79 1.75 0.05 -4.20
N THR A 80 2.57 0.00 -5.25
CA THR A 80 3.89 0.65 -5.28
C THR A 80 3.78 2.17 -5.12
N PHE A 81 2.89 2.83 -5.86
CA PHE A 81 2.72 4.28 -5.75
C PHE A 81 2.17 4.70 -4.39
N ALA A 82 1.20 3.98 -3.84
CA ALA A 82 0.69 4.24 -2.50
C ALA A 82 1.83 4.16 -1.47
N LEU A 83 2.65 3.11 -1.53
CA LEU A 83 3.82 2.97 -0.64
C LEU A 83 4.80 4.14 -0.78
N LEU A 84 5.17 4.53 -2.01
CA LEU A 84 6.06 5.68 -2.25
C LEU A 84 5.49 6.98 -1.68
N ILE A 85 4.19 7.21 -1.83
CA ILE A 85 3.49 8.34 -1.23
C ILE A 85 3.54 8.26 0.30
N GLY A 86 3.32 7.07 0.87
CA GLY A 86 3.44 6.82 2.31
C GLY A 86 4.83 7.15 2.85
N PHE A 87 5.89 6.74 2.17
CA PHE A 87 7.27 7.13 2.52
C PHE A 87 7.45 8.64 2.42
N GLY A 88 6.99 9.27 1.34
CA GLY A 88 7.08 10.71 1.12
C GLY A 88 6.40 11.54 2.21
N ILE A 89 5.16 11.17 2.59
CA ILE A 89 4.42 11.83 3.67
C ILE A 89 5.11 11.57 5.01
N GLY A 90 5.49 10.33 5.30
CA GLY A 90 6.14 9.94 6.55
C GLY A 90 7.42 10.75 6.82
N MET A 91 8.27 10.92 5.80
CA MET A 91 9.48 11.75 5.90
C MET A 91 9.15 13.23 6.15
N THR A 92 8.13 13.77 5.48
CA THR A 92 7.92 15.22 5.45
C THR A 92 7.08 15.76 6.60
N ALA A 93 6.18 14.95 7.16
CA ALA A 93 5.16 15.41 8.10
C ALA A 93 5.70 15.98 9.42
N ILE A 94 6.74 15.36 10.00
CA ILE A 94 7.28 15.75 11.31
C ILE A 94 8.69 16.31 11.22
N TYR A 95 9.58 15.69 10.45
CA TYR A 95 11.01 16.00 10.52
C TYR A 95 11.34 17.46 10.22
N HIS A 96 10.68 18.06 9.25
CA HIS A 96 10.95 19.45 8.88
C HIS A 96 10.61 20.42 10.02
N ASP A 97 9.56 20.14 10.81
CA ASP A 97 9.21 20.97 11.97
C ASP A 97 10.21 20.80 13.11
N LEU A 98 10.80 19.60 13.21
CA LEU A 98 11.84 19.30 14.19
C LEU A 98 13.18 19.93 13.82
N ASP A 99 13.54 19.92 12.54
CA ASP A 99 14.81 20.43 12.02
C ASP A 99 14.82 21.97 11.96
N SER A 100 13.69 22.57 11.56
CA SER A 100 13.54 24.04 11.51
C SER A 100 13.34 24.70 12.88
N GLY A 101 13.20 23.92 13.96
CA GLY A 101 12.83 24.45 15.28
C GLY A 101 11.41 25.00 15.38
N ALA A 102 10.59 24.89 14.32
CA ALA A 102 9.20 25.34 14.31
C ALA A 102 8.35 24.65 15.39
N ALA A 103 8.71 23.40 15.75
CA ALA A 103 8.08 22.67 16.84
C ALA A 103 8.15 23.42 18.19
N VAL A 104 9.25 24.10 18.51
CA VAL A 104 9.40 24.89 19.76
C VAL A 104 8.39 26.04 19.78
N SER A 105 8.31 26.79 18.68
CA SER A 105 7.40 27.94 18.54
C SER A 105 5.93 27.53 18.57
N LEU A 106 5.61 26.33 18.10
CA LEU A 106 4.25 25.82 18.13
C LEU A 106 3.85 25.29 19.52
N LEU A 107 4.80 24.73 20.26
CA LEU A 107 4.61 24.23 21.62
C LEU A 107 4.68 25.32 22.71
N SER A 108 5.18 26.52 22.40
CA SER A 108 5.12 27.67 23.31
C SER A 108 3.70 28.25 23.43
N LYS A 109 2.81 27.91 22.49
CA LYS A 109 1.38 28.20 22.55
C LYS A 109 0.66 27.18 23.44
N PRO A 110 -0.56 27.45 23.95
CA PRO A 110 -1.32 26.53 24.79
C PRO A 110 -1.88 25.32 23.98
N ILE A 111 -0.99 24.53 23.38
CA ILE A 111 -1.26 23.31 22.62
C ILE A 111 -0.56 22.16 23.35
N THR A 112 -1.32 21.13 23.72
CA THR A 112 -0.73 19.94 24.36
C THR A 112 0.13 19.17 23.36
N ARG A 113 1.22 18.55 23.84
CA ARG A 113 2.08 17.69 23.01
C ARG A 113 1.31 16.54 22.35
N PHE A 114 0.27 16.06 23.05
CA PHE A 114 -0.66 15.06 22.51
C PHE A 114 -1.47 15.62 21.32
N ALA A 115 -2.02 16.83 21.46
CA ALA A 115 -2.75 17.47 20.37
C ALA A 115 -1.86 17.74 19.14
N PHE A 116 -0.58 18.07 19.35
CA PHE A 116 0.39 18.22 18.29
C PHE A 116 0.65 16.90 17.55
N ALA A 117 1.04 15.84 18.27
CA ALA A 117 1.35 14.54 17.67
C ALA A 117 0.14 13.94 16.95
N LEU A 118 -1.03 13.96 17.59
CA LEU A 118 -2.26 13.43 17.01
C LEU A 118 -2.72 14.25 15.81
N GLY A 119 -2.60 15.59 15.86
CA GLY A 119 -2.88 16.46 14.72
C GLY A 119 -2.00 16.15 13.50
N LYS A 120 -0.70 15.89 13.72
CA LYS A 120 0.25 15.49 12.67
C LYS A 120 -0.11 14.13 12.07
N ILE A 121 -0.43 13.14 12.90
CA ILE A 121 -0.85 11.80 12.46
C ILE A 121 -2.14 11.88 11.65
N VAL A 122 -3.17 12.56 12.16
CA VAL A 122 -4.46 12.71 11.46
C VAL A 122 -4.29 13.43 10.13
N ALA A 123 -3.47 14.49 10.08
CA ALA A 123 -3.15 15.16 8.83
C ALA A 123 -2.45 14.24 7.83
N ALA A 124 -1.43 13.50 8.28
CA ALA A 124 -0.69 12.58 7.43
C ALA A 124 -1.59 11.47 6.86
N ILE A 125 -2.40 10.84 7.71
CA ILE A 125 -3.38 9.81 7.29
C ILE A 125 -4.41 10.41 6.33
N GLY A 126 -4.97 11.58 6.65
CA GLY A 126 -5.96 12.23 5.80
C GLY A 126 -5.41 12.61 4.42
N SER A 127 -4.18 13.13 4.37
CA SER A 127 -3.48 13.40 3.11
C SER A 127 -3.19 12.13 2.31
N LEU A 128 -2.76 11.05 2.98
CA LEU A 128 -2.54 9.76 2.33
C LEU A 128 -3.83 9.22 1.69
N VAL A 129 -4.91 9.15 2.47
CA VAL A 129 -6.21 8.65 2.00
C VAL A 129 -6.73 9.48 0.83
N LEU A 130 -6.57 10.81 0.88
CA LEU A 130 -6.97 11.69 -0.22
C LEU A 130 -6.16 11.38 -1.49
N ILE A 131 -4.82 11.37 -1.41
CA ILE A 131 -3.97 11.19 -2.59
C ILE A 131 -4.16 9.80 -3.20
N VAL A 132 -4.14 8.75 -2.37
CA VAL A 132 -4.37 7.38 -2.83
C VAL A 132 -5.80 7.21 -3.35
N GLY A 133 -6.78 7.88 -2.73
CA GLY A 133 -8.16 7.91 -3.21
C GLY A 133 -8.28 8.53 -4.61
N VAL A 134 -7.56 9.61 -4.90
CA VAL A 134 -7.52 10.20 -6.25
C VAL A 134 -6.86 9.26 -7.25
N LEU A 135 -5.74 8.63 -6.90
CA LEU A 135 -5.10 7.61 -7.76
C LEU A 135 -6.01 6.40 -8.00
N ALA A 136 -6.81 6.01 -7.01
CA ALA A 136 -7.79 4.94 -7.16
C ALA A 136 -8.94 5.34 -8.10
N LEU A 137 -9.40 6.59 -8.06
CA LEU A 137 -10.38 7.10 -9.02
C LEU A 137 -9.80 7.09 -10.44
N GLU A 138 -8.54 7.47 -10.61
CA GLU A 138 -7.86 7.40 -11.88
C GLU A 138 -7.72 5.95 -12.39
N ALA A 139 -7.32 5.02 -11.52
CA ALA A 139 -7.28 3.60 -11.85
C ALA A 139 -8.66 3.08 -12.29
N ARG A 140 -9.77 3.55 -11.68
CA ARG A 140 -11.14 3.24 -12.13
C ARG A 140 -11.44 3.81 -13.52
N LEU A 141 -11.04 5.06 -13.78
CA LEU A 141 -11.21 5.66 -15.11
C LEU A 141 -10.44 4.88 -16.19
N VAL A 142 -9.24 4.39 -15.86
CA VAL A 142 -8.48 3.51 -16.76
C VAL A 142 -9.17 2.16 -16.94
N MET A 143 -9.79 1.61 -15.89
CA MET A 143 -10.56 0.36 -16.00
C MET A 143 -11.76 0.49 -16.94
N LEU A 144 -12.40 1.66 -17.05
CA LEU A 144 -13.50 1.87 -18.02
C LEU A 144 -13.07 1.68 -19.48
N LEU A 145 -11.76 1.67 -19.76
CA LEU A 145 -11.23 1.33 -21.07
C LEU A 145 -11.36 -0.17 -21.39
N PHE A 146 -11.69 -1.01 -20.40
CA PHE A 146 -11.78 -2.46 -20.49
C PHE A 146 -13.14 -2.99 -19.97
N PRO A 147 -13.87 -3.83 -20.72
CA PRO A 147 -15.28 -4.14 -20.43
C PRO A 147 -15.57 -5.20 -19.34
N GLY A 148 -14.69 -5.50 -18.38
CA GLY A 148 -14.82 -6.74 -17.56
C GLY A 148 -15.05 -6.61 -16.05
N GLY A 149 -15.97 -5.76 -15.59
CA GLY A 149 -16.81 -6.01 -14.39
C GLY A 149 -16.16 -6.25 -13.02
N LEU A 150 -14.85 -6.09 -12.84
CA LEU A 150 -14.12 -6.38 -11.59
C LEU A 150 -13.92 -5.15 -10.68
N GLU A 151 -14.79 -4.15 -10.78
CA GLU A 151 -14.67 -2.89 -10.02
C GLU A 151 -14.75 -3.08 -8.50
N SER A 152 -15.54 -4.06 -8.03
CA SER A 152 -15.65 -4.39 -6.61
C SER A 152 -14.31 -4.88 -6.03
N SER A 153 -13.55 -5.65 -6.82
CA SER A 153 -12.24 -6.19 -6.47
C SER A 153 -11.23 -5.05 -6.27
N LEU A 154 -11.23 -4.04 -7.16
CA LEU A 154 -10.37 -2.86 -7.02
C LEU A 154 -10.63 -2.12 -5.69
N THR A 155 -11.89 -1.99 -5.28
CA THR A 155 -12.23 -1.26 -4.05
C THR A 155 -11.62 -1.92 -2.81
N GLY A 156 -11.75 -3.24 -2.69
CA GLY A 156 -11.12 -4.00 -1.60
C GLY A 156 -9.60 -3.87 -1.62
N GLN A 157 -9.00 -3.93 -2.82
CA GLN A 157 -7.55 -3.76 -2.99
C GLN A 157 -7.07 -2.37 -2.56
N VAL A 158 -7.77 -1.31 -2.97
CA VAL A 158 -7.42 0.07 -2.62
C VAL A 158 -7.50 0.29 -1.10
N ILE A 159 -8.52 -0.25 -0.44
CA ILE A 159 -8.67 -0.15 1.01
C ILE A 159 -7.51 -0.88 1.71
N ALA A 160 -7.23 -2.13 1.32
CA ALA A 160 -6.14 -2.92 1.90
C ALA A 160 -4.78 -2.23 1.68
N THR A 161 -4.49 -1.78 0.46
CA THR A 161 -3.27 -1.05 0.13
C THR A 161 -3.14 0.25 0.92
N THR A 162 -4.22 1.03 1.06
CA THR A 162 -4.21 2.27 1.84
C THR A 162 -3.92 1.98 3.30
N ALA A 163 -4.59 0.98 3.88
CA ALA A 163 -4.39 0.55 5.26
C ALA A 163 -2.93 0.10 5.52
N ASN A 164 -2.36 -0.71 4.63
CA ASN A 164 -0.97 -1.14 4.70
C ASN A 164 0.00 0.06 4.63
N THR A 165 -0.28 0.98 3.71
CA THR A 165 0.52 2.19 3.52
C THR A 165 0.47 3.10 4.75
N VAL A 166 -0.65 3.17 5.47
CA VAL A 166 -0.73 3.91 6.75
C VAL A 166 0.27 3.37 7.78
N VAL A 167 0.39 2.05 7.91
CA VAL A 167 1.36 1.44 8.85
C VAL A 167 2.79 1.79 8.44
N VAL A 168 3.13 1.66 7.15
CA VAL A 168 4.46 2.04 6.64
C VAL A 168 4.75 3.52 6.90
N MET A 169 3.80 4.40 6.58
CA MET A 169 3.92 5.83 6.82
C MET A 169 4.15 6.12 8.31
N LEU A 170 3.44 5.45 9.22
CA LEU A 170 3.61 5.61 10.66
C LEU A 170 4.97 5.09 11.15
N ILE A 171 5.49 4.00 10.60
CA ILE A 171 6.84 3.50 10.90
C ILE A 171 7.88 4.56 10.49
N VAL A 172 7.79 5.07 9.26
CA VAL A 172 8.70 6.12 8.76
C VAL A 172 8.62 7.35 9.65
N LEU A 173 7.40 7.79 9.95
CA LEU A 173 7.14 8.99 10.75
C LEU A 173 7.65 8.81 12.19
N ALA A 174 7.55 7.62 12.78
CA ALA A 174 8.14 7.30 14.07
C ALA A 174 9.67 7.34 14.01
N LEU A 175 10.29 6.68 13.04
CA LEU A 175 11.75 6.65 12.89
C LEU A 175 12.35 8.04 12.59
N SER A 176 11.66 8.85 11.77
CA SER A 176 12.06 10.23 11.45
C SER A 176 12.15 11.16 12.66
N THR A 177 11.60 10.77 13.81
CA THR A 177 11.79 11.53 15.06
C THR A 177 13.14 11.29 15.72
N TRP A 178 13.82 10.18 15.40
CA TRP A 178 15.07 9.76 16.07
C TRP A 178 16.29 9.79 15.14
N MET A 179 16.08 9.69 13.83
CA MET A 179 17.16 9.69 12.84
C MET A 179 16.83 10.61 11.66
N ASN A 180 17.81 10.83 10.78
CA ASN A 180 17.62 11.55 9.53
C ASN A 180 16.51 10.89 8.70
N ASN A 181 15.62 11.70 8.12
CA ASN A 181 14.55 11.28 7.23
C ASN A 181 14.91 10.23 6.20
N ILE A 182 16.03 10.41 5.50
CA ILE A 182 16.42 9.49 4.42
C ILE A 182 16.75 8.12 5.03
N VAL A 183 17.46 8.11 6.16
CA VAL A 183 17.81 6.88 6.88
C VAL A 183 16.56 6.23 7.45
N ALA A 184 15.63 7.00 8.03
CA ALA A 184 14.35 6.50 8.53
C ALA A 184 13.54 5.80 7.43
N ALA A 185 13.46 6.40 6.23
CA ALA A 185 12.75 5.80 5.11
C ALA A 185 13.43 4.51 4.60
N ILE A 186 14.76 4.48 4.50
CA ILE A 186 15.50 3.28 4.09
C ILE A 186 15.31 2.16 5.12
N VAL A 187 15.44 2.45 6.41
CA VAL A 187 15.24 1.46 7.49
C VAL A 187 13.82 0.94 7.49
N ALA A 188 12.82 1.82 7.37
CA ALA A 188 11.42 1.42 7.26
C ALA A 188 11.17 0.56 6.00
N PHE A 189 11.81 0.90 4.87
CA PHE A 189 11.71 0.16 3.63
C PHE A 189 12.27 -1.26 3.78
N VAL A 190 13.47 -1.42 4.33
CA VAL A 190 14.09 -2.73 4.58
C VAL A 190 13.27 -3.53 5.58
N TYR A 191 12.87 -2.91 6.70
CA TYR A 191 12.07 -3.57 7.71
C TYR A 191 10.75 -4.08 7.14
N TYR A 192 9.96 -3.21 6.50
CA TYR A 192 8.65 -3.57 6.00
C TYR A 192 8.73 -4.47 4.76
N ASN A 193 9.43 -4.08 3.70
CA ASN A 193 9.36 -4.83 2.43
C ASN A 193 10.25 -6.09 2.42
N VAL A 194 11.40 -6.06 3.10
CA VAL A 194 12.35 -7.19 3.06
C VAL A 194 12.10 -8.12 4.25
N ILE A 195 12.18 -7.62 5.48
CA ILE A 195 12.09 -8.49 6.67
C ILE A 195 10.68 -9.05 6.81
N THR A 196 9.65 -8.21 6.84
CA THR A 196 8.27 -8.71 6.96
C THR A 196 7.83 -9.46 5.69
N GLY A 197 8.28 -9.03 4.50
CA GLY A 197 8.02 -9.74 3.25
C GLY A 197 8.55 -11.18 3.24
N VAL A 198 9.78 -11.41 3.73
CA VAL A 198 10.34 -12.76 3.86
C VAL A 198 9.59 -13.58 4.91
N ILE A 199 9.32 -13.02 6.10
CA ILE A 199 8.60 -13.74 7.17
C ILE A 199 7.21 -14.16 6.70
N THR A 200 6.46 -13.25 6.07
CA THR A 200 5.12 -13.54 5.55
C THR A 200 5.15 -14.59 4.45
N THR A 201 6.10 -14.49 3.51
CA THR A 201 6.26 -15.47 2.43
C THR A 201 6.60 -16.87 2.97
N VAL A 202 7.51 -16.96 3.93
CA VAL A 202 7.88 -18.24 4.55
C VAL A 202 6.71 -18.83 5.33
N HIS A 203 5.99 -18.02 6.10
CA HIS A 203 4.80 -18.48 6.82
C HIS A 203 3.73 -19.03 5.86
N MET A 204 3.49 -18.35 4.73
CA MET A 204 2.58 -18.83 3.69
C MET A 204 3.01 -20.20 3.09
N PHE A 205 4.31 -20.46 2.93
CA PHE A 205 4.80 -21.77 2.47
C PHE A 205 4.62 -22.88 3.50
N PHE A 206 4.66 -22.57 4.80
CA PHE A 206 4.35 -23.54 5.85
C PHE A 206 2.86 -23.88 5.86
N ASP A 207 1.99 -22.88 5.71
CA ASP A 207 0.55 -23.09 5.66
C ASP A 207 0.09 -23.85 4.42
N SER A 208 0.81 -23.73 3.31
CA SER A 208 0.54 -24.51 2.10
C SER A 208 0.96 -25.98 2.21
N GLY A 209 1.55 -26.41 3.33
CA GLY A 209 2.05 -27.77 3.51
C GLY A 209 3.30 -28.10 2.68
N ALA A 210 4.00 -27.10 2.14
CA ALA A 210 5.23 -27.32 1.38
C ALA A 210 6.38 -27.84 2.27
N PHE A 211 6.35 -27.50 3.55
CA PHE A 211 7.33 -27.93 4.55
C PHE A 211 6.65 -28.70 5.70
N HIS A 212 7.27 -29.80 6.12
CA HIS A 212 6.74 -30.72 7.14
C HIS A 212 7.45 -30.59 8.51
N ASN A 213 8.05 -29.42 8.82
CA ASN A 213 8.79 -29.23 10.07
C ASN A 213 8.00 -28.34 11.05
N ASP A 214 7.40 -28.98 12.06
CA ASP A 214 6.55 -28.32 13.06
C ASP A 214 7.29 -27.29 13.93
N LEU A 215 8.58 -27.53 14.22
CA LEU A 215 9.38 -26.60 15.01
C LEU A 215 9.62 -25.31 14.23
N VAL A 216 10.04 -25.43 12.97
CA VAL A 216 10.29 -24.26 12.12
C VAL A 216 8.99 -23.51 11.86
N LYS A 217 7.87 -24.23 11.63
CA LYS A 217 6.54 -23.64 11.53
C LYS A 217 6.22 -22.78 12.76
N THR A 218 6.33 -23.36 13.96
CA THR A 218 6.04 -22.65 15.22
C THR A 218 6.88 -21.37 15.36
N VAL A 219 8.16 -21.40 14.99
CA VAL A 219 9.03 -20.22 15.03
C VAL A 219 8.55 -19.14 14.06
N PHE A 220 8.20 -19.50 12.82
CA PHE A 220 7.69 -18.55 11.83
C PHE A 220 6.29 -18.04 12.18
N ASP A 221 5.45 -18.84 12.82
CA ASP A 221 4.14 -18.41 13.32
C ASP A 221 4.31 -17.33 14.39
N VAL A 222 5.21 -17.54 15.36
CA VAL A 222 5.51 -16.51 16.37
C VAL A 222 6.10 -15.25 15.70
N LEU A 223 7.06 -15.41 14.78
CA LEU A 223 7.66 -14.28 14.06
C LEU A 223 6.63 -13.49 13.25
N TYR A 224 5.70 -14.17 12.57
CA TYR A 224 4.61 -13.56 11.81
C TYR A 224 3.75 -12.63 12.67
N TRP A 225 3.46 -13.05 13.90
CA TRP A 225 2.73 -12.25 14.90
C TRP A 225 3.61 -11.26 15.67
N THR A 226 4.90 -11.13 15.36
CA THR A 226 5.74 -10.06 15.94
C THR A 226 5.93 -8.88 15.00
N VAL A 227 5.73 -9.09 13.70
CA VAL A 227 5.96 -8.07 12.67
C VAL A 227 4.63 -7.55 12.13
N PRO A 228 4.58 -6.29 11.63
CA PRO A 228 3.43 -5.82 10.89
C PRO A 228 3.36 -6.59 9.56
N HIS A 229 2.33 -7.40 9.39
CA HIS A 229 2.03 -8.07 8.12
C HIS A 229 0.98 -7.28 7.33
N ALA A 230 1.07 -7.37 6.00
CA ALA A 230 0.19 -6.65 5.09
C ALA A 230 -1.20 -7.29 5.06
N LEU A 231 -2.25 -6.48 5.13
CA LEU A 231 -3.62 -6.89 4.84
C LEU A 231 -3.75 -7.27 3.36
N VAL A 232 -4.35 -8.42 3.11
CA VAL A 232 -4.59 -8.97 1.79
C VAL A 232 -6.08 -8.86 1.47
N SER A 233 -6.41 -8.20 0.36
CA SER A 233 -7.78 -8.14 -0.15
C SER A 233 -8.20 -9.49 -0.75
N SER A 234 -9.50 -9.75 -0.91
CA SER A 234 -9.97 -10.89 -1.73
C SER A 234 -9.58 -10.75 -3.20
N ALA A 235 -9.22 -9.54 -3.63
CA ALA A 235 -8.99 -9.17 -5.02
C ALA A 235 -7.96 -10.02 -5.78
N PRO A 236 -6.74 -10.27 -5.26
CA PRO A 236 -5.81 -11.21 -5.91
C PRO A 236 -6.35 -12.63 -5.98
N GLY A 237 -7.07 -13.09 -4.95
CA GLY A 237 -7.68 -14.41 -4.94
C GLY A 237 -8.78 -14.55 -5.99
N ASP A 238 -9.61 -13.52 -6.17
CA ASP A 238 -10.65 -13.49 -7.19
C ASP A 238 -10.07 -13.44 -8.60
N LEU A 239 -8.93 -12.76 -8.80
CA LEU A 239 -8.18 -12.77 -10.06
C LEU A 239 -7.67 -14.18 -10.40
N VAL A 240 -7.04 -14.87 -9.44
CA VAL A 240 -6.53 -16.23 -9.68
C VAL A 240 -7.67 -17.21 -9.92
N ARG A 241 -8.79 -17.10 -9.20
CA ARG A 241 -9.98 -17.91 -9.46
C ARG A 241 -10.56 -17.66 -10.85
N ALA A 242 -10.61 -16.40 -11.29
CA ALA A 242 -11.06 -16.05 -12.63
C ALA A 242 -10.11 -16.64 -13.70
N GLN A 243 -8.80 -16.61 -13.46
CA GLN A 243 -7.80 -17.21 -14.34
C GLN A 243 -7.95 -18.73 -14.42
N LEU A 244 -8.12 -19.41 -13.28
CA LEU A 244 -8.34 -20.85 -13.18
C LEU A 244 -9.62 -21.31 -13.90
N GLN A 245 -10.70 -20.54 -13.81
CA GLN A 245 -11.94 -20.85 -14.52
C GLN A 245 -11.76 -20.84 -16.04
N ILE A 246 -10.94 -19.93 -16.55
CA ILE A 246 -10.61 -19.83 -17.98
C ILE A 246 -9.69 -20.97 -18.39
N GLU A 247 -8.70 -21.30 -17.56
CA GLU A 247 -7.72 -22.33 -17.88
C GLU A 247 -8.32 -23.74 -17.88
N ASN A 248 -9.19 -24.04 -16.91
CA ASN A 248 -9.94 -25.30 -16.87
C ASN A 248 -10.87 -25.47 -18.08
N GLN A 249 -11.38 -24.37 -18.67
CA GLN A 249 -12.14 -24.43 -19.93
C GLN A 249 -11.24 -24.71 -21.15
N SER A 250 -9.96 -24.35 -21.09
CA SER A 250 -8.97 -24.58 -22.14
C SER A 250 -8.27 -25.95 -22.09
N GLY A 251 -8.61 -26.81 -21.11
CA GLY A 251 -8.04 -28.16 -20.98
C GLY A 251 -6.60 -28.23 -20.44
N ASN A 252 -6.00 -27.09 -20.10
CA ASN A 252 -4.73 -27.02 -19.38
C ASN A 252 -5.00 -26.89 -17.88
N THR A 253 -4.54 -27.87 -17.09
CA THR A 253 -4.52 -27.77 -15.63
C THR A 253 -3.13 -27.32 -15.18
N THR A 254 -2.89 -26.01 -15.03
CA THR A 254 -1.79 -25.57 -14.19
C THR A 254 -2.21 -25.58 -12.72
N THR A 255 -1.38 -26.20 -11.89
CA THR A 255 -1.48 -26.12 -10.44
C THR A 255 -0.87 -24.79 -10.01
N PHE A 256 -1.71 -23.79 -9.72
CA PHE A 256 -1.25 -22.63 -8.95
C PHE A 256 -0.87 -23.10 -7.56
N ALA A 257 0.41 -22.93 -7.20
CA ALA A 257 0.95 -23.40 -5.93
C ALA A 257 0.38 -22.63 -4.72
N PHE A 258 -0.19 -21.45 -4.91
CA PHE A 258 -0.70 -20.64 -3.80
C PHE A 258 -1.70 -19.56 -4.25
N VAL A 259 -2.85 -19.48 -3.58
CA VAL A 259 -3.79 -18.35 -3.68
C VAL A 259 -3.93 -17.75 -2.28
N PRO A 260 -3.47 -16.51 -2.05
CA PRO A 260 -3.61 -15.87 -0.75
C PRO A 260 -5.09 -15.76 -0.37
N SER A 261 -5.43 -16.17 0.86
CA SER A 261 -6.74 -15.89 1.44
C SER A 261 -6.86 -14.40 1.76
N ALA A 262 -8.09 -13.89 1.74
CA ALA A 262 -8.37 -12.54 2.23
C ALA A 262 -8.07 -12.48 3.73
N SER A 263 -7.55 -11.34 4.20
CA SER A 263 -7.23 -11.14 5.61
C SER A 263 -8.44 -11.36 6.51
N GLY A 264 -8.22 -12.10 7.58
CA GLY A 264 -9.22 -12.40 8.59
C GLY A 264 -9.39 -11.29 9.62
N GLY A 265 -10.33 -11.48 10.55
CA GLY A 265 -10.51 -10.55 11.67
C GLY A 265 -9.28 -10.41 12.57
N GLY A 266 -8.48 -11.47 12.70
CA GLY A 266 -7.21 -11.47 13.45
C GLY A 266 -6.19 -10.50 12.85
N ASP A 267 -5.97 -10.56 11.53
CA ASP A 267 -5.03 -9.68 10.82
C ASP A 267 -5.46 -8.22 10.91
N ILE A 268 -6.78 -7.94 10.82
CA ILE A 268 -7.33 -6.59 10.97
C ILE A 268 -7.09 -6.05 12.39
N ALA A 269 -7.34 -6.89 13.42
CA ALA A 269 -7.09 -6.51 14.80
C ALA A 269 -5.59 -6.24 15.06
N TRP A 270 -4.71 -7.06 14.48
CA TRP A 270 -3.27 -6.88 14.55
C TRP A 270 -2.79 -5.62 13.84
N TRP A 271 -3.32 -5.37 12.64
CA TRP A 271 -3.07 -4.14 11.90
C TRP A 271 -3.48 -2.91 12.72
N ALA A 272 -4.67 -2.93 13.33
CA ALA A 272 -5.15 -1.84 14.17
C ALA A 272 -4.25 -1.65 15.41
N PHE A 273 -3.81 -2.74 16.02
CA PHE A 273 -2.83 -2.71 17.10
C PHE A 273 -1.52 -2.06 16.66
N MET A 274 -0.98 -2.42 15.49
CA MET A 274 0.23 -1.81 14.93
C MET A 274 0.07 -0.31 14.68
N VAL A 275 -1.08 0.12 14.15
CA VAL A 275 -1.39 1.55 13.99
C VAL A 275 -1.36 2.28 15.34
N VAL A 276 -1.94 1.70 16.39
CA VAL A 276 -1.92 2.26 17.75
C VAL A 276 -0.49 2.30 18.32
N VAL A 277 0.28 1.23 18.16
CA VAL A 277 1.67 1.13 18.63
C VAL A 277 2.54 2.20 17.97
N PHE A 278 2.55 2.28 16.64
CA PHE A 278 3.38 3.27 15.95
C PHE A 278 2.90 4.70 16.19
N SER A 279 1.59 4.95 16.28
CA SER A 279 1.06 6.24 16.71
C SER A 279 1.51 6.62 18.13
N GLY A 280 1.54 5.64 19.04
CA GLY A 280 2.06 5.78 20.39
C GLY A 280 3.55 6.09 20.42
N LEU A 281 4.35 5.43 19.58
CA LEU A 281 5.78 5.70 19.45
C LEU A 281 6.06 7.12 18.96
N VAL A 282 5.29 7.61 17.99
CA VAL A 282 5.35 8.99 17.51
C VAL A 282 5.05 9.96 18.65
N TYR A 283 3.99 9.72 19.42
CA TYR A 283 3.65 10.53 20.58
C TYR A 283 4.76 10.53 21.64
N LEU A 284 5.30 9.36 21.98
CA LEU A 284 6.38 9.22 22.96
C LEU A 284 7.65 9.95 22.49
N ALA A 285 7.97 9.89 21.20
CA ALA A 285 9.11 10.58 20.63
C ALA A 285 8.96 12.11 20.72
N VAL A 286 7.79 12.64 20.34
CA VAL A 286 7.47 14.07 20.50
C VAL A 286 7.52 14.48 21.97
N ARG A 287 7.03 13.63 22.89
CA ARG A 287 7.04 13.93 24.32
C ARG A 287 8.44 14.01 24.90
N ARG A 288 9.38 13.15 24.46
CA ARG A 288 10.73 13.06 25.04
C ARG A 288 11.68 14.14 24.54
N ARG A 289 11.49 14.68 23.33
CA ARG A 289 12.30 15.80 22.86
C ARG A 289 12.08 17.00 23.79
N GLN A 290 13.15 17.42 24.46
CA GLN A 290 13.22 18.70 25.16
C GLN A 290 13.33 19.76 24.06
N VAL A 291 12.24 20.49 23.88
CA VAL A 291 12.14 21.67 23.01
C VAL A 291 11.91 22.86 23.92
#